data_AF-A0A6I1FY50-F1
#
_entry.id   AF-A0A6I1FY50-F1
#
_cell.length_a   1.000
_cell.length_b   1.000
_cell.length_c   1.000
_cell.angle_alpha   90.00
_cell.angle_beta   90.00
_cell.angle_gamma   90.00
#
_symmetry.space_group_name_H-M   'P 1'
#
loop_
_entity.id
_entity.type
_entity.pdbx_description
1 polymer ?
#
loop_
_entity_poly.entity_id
_entity_poly.type
_entity_poly.pdbx_seq_one_letter_code
_entity_poly.pdbx_strand_id
1 'polypeptide(L)'
;MTFNIGSQNAGVVNNVAGNQRIEGGQYGTLVTTEDALHAVSDLRAALDRVTLDQNTAVVANEHVDEIESELHSEPEPDRARVAQALERLTRLLTAAGAVATAGAALLGPLQALAGWLGGLGAPVLALLA
;
A
#
# COMPACT_ATOMS: atom_id res chain seq x y z
N MET A 1 25.13 -9.52 -36.85
CA MET A 1 24.59 -8.31 -36.20
C MET A 1 23.95 -8.75 -34.91
N THR A 2 24.50 -8.28 -33.79
CA THR A 2 24.23 -8.74 -32.43
C THR A 2 23.15 -7.87 -31.80
N PHE A 3 22.10 -8.47 -31.22
CA PHE A 3 21.16 -7.77 -30.33
C PHE A 3 21.39 -8.28 -28.91
N ASN A 4 22.02 -7.43 -28.10
CA ASN A 4 22.12 -7.60 -26.65
C ASN A 4 20.83 -7.08 -26.01
N ILE A 5 20.11 -7.94 -25.29
CA ILE A 5 19.11 -7.52 -24.30
C ILE A 5 19.56 -8.10 -22.97
N GLY A 6 20.18 -7.24 -22.15
CA GLY A 6 20.45 -7.50 -20.75
C GLY A 6 19.21 -7.23 -19.88
N SER A 7 19.17 -7.90 -18.72
CA SER A 7 18.12 -7.87 -17.70
C SER A 7 16.96 -8.86 -17.91
N GLN A 8 17.24 -10.14 -17.68
CA GLN A 8 16.23 -11.11 -17.26
C GLN A 8 16.08 -11.00 -15.74
N ASN A 9 15.17 -10.14 -15.27
CA ASN A 9 14.52 -10.35 -13.97
C ASN A 9 13.11 -10.86 -14.27
N ALA A 10 13.06 -12.09 -14.79
CA ALA A 10 11.83 -12.87 -14.78
C ALA A 10 11.62 -13.33 -13.35
N GLY A 11 10.88 -12.53 -12.56
CA GLY A 11 10.32 -12.99 -11.30
C GLY A 11 9.58 -14.30 -11.56
N VAL A 12 9.80 -15.29 -10.70
CA VAL A 12 9.10 -16.57 -10.75
C VAL A 12 7.61 -16.29 -10.59
N VAL A 13 6.88 -16.25 -11.71
CA VAL A 13 5.42 -16.21 -11.72
C VAL A 13 4.93 -17.63 -11.46
N ASN A 14 4.68 -17.95 -10.19
CA ASN A 14 4.00 -19.20 -9.82
C ASN A 14 2.50 -19.03 -10.03
N ASN A 15 2.05 -19.39 -11.23
CA ASN A 15 0.65 -19.52 -11.58
C ASN A 15 0.11 -20.86 -11.05
N VAL A 16 -0.61 -20.83 -9.92
CA VAL A 16 -1.33 -22.00 -9.41
C VAL A 16 -2.83 -21.75 -9.58
N ALA A 17 -3.48 -22.64 -10.32
CA ALA A 17 -4.89 -22.64 -10.75
C ALA A 17 -5.19 -21.76 -11.98
N GLY A 18 -4.87 -22.32 -13.15
CA GLY A 18 -5.04 -21.70 -14.46
C GLY A 18 -6.45 -21.17 -14.71
N ASN A 19 -6.52 -19.85 -14.93
CA ASN A 19 -7.37 -19.14 -15.89
C ASN A 19 -7.06 -17.63 -15.82
N GLN A 20 -5.90 -17.19 -16.29
CA GLN A 20 -5.65 -15.77 -16.54
C GLN A 20 -5.72 -15.48 -18.03
N ARG A 21 -6.88 -14.97 -18.45
CA ARG A 21 -7.08 -14.28 -19.71
C ARG A 21 -6.54 -12.85 -19.53
N ILE A 22 -5.37 -12.56 -20.10
CA ILE A 22 -4.84 -11.20 -20.15
C ILE A 22 -5.35 -10.55 -21.43
N GLU A 23 -6.30 -9.64 -21.28
CA GLU A 23 -6.71 -8.72 -22.36
C GLU A 23 -6.39 -7.29 -21.96
N GLY A 24 -5.59 -6.62 -22.81
CA GLY A 24 -5.40 -5.18 -22.77
C GLY A 24 -4.01 -4.74 -22.33
N GLY A 25 -3.13 -4.47 -23.30
CA GLY A 25 -1.81 -3.92 -23.05
C GLY A 25 -1.86 -2.48 -22.57
N GLN A 26 -1.48 -2.26 -21.31
CA GLN A 26 -0.83 -1.04 -20.84
C GLN A 26 0.24 -1.47 -19.85
N TYR A 27 1.50 -1.12 -20.13
CA TYR A 27 2.62 -1.31 -19.20
C TYR A 27 2.51 -0.28 -18.07
N GLY A 28 1.47 -0.38 -17.26
CA GLY A 28 1.43 0.16 -15.91
C GLY A 28 1.57 -1.03 -14.98
N THR A 29 2.49 -0.98 -14.02
CA THR A 29 2.57 -1.98 -12.95
C THR A 29 1.16 -2.12 -12.36
N LEU A 30 0.47 -3.21 -12.65
CA LEU A 30 -0.87 -3.45 -12.14
C LEU A 30 -0.72 -3.73 -10.65
N VAL A 31 -0.94 -2.73 -9.80
CA VAL A 31 -0.91 -2.92 -8.35
C VAL A 31 -2.15 -3.73 -7.98
N THR A 32 -1.94 -4.96 -7.53
CA THR A 32 -3.00 -5.91 -7.20
C THR A 32 -3.49 -5.70 -5.76
N THR A 33 -4.64 -6.29 -5.41
CA THR A 33 -5.10 -6.31 -4.01
C THR A 33 -4.12 -7.08 -3.10
N GLU A 34 -3.40 -8.07 -3.62
CA GLU A 34 -2.33 -8.77 -2.89
C GLU A 34 -1.17 -7.83 -2.57
N ASP A 35 -0.77 -6.97 -3.51
CA ASP A 35 0.25 -5.94 -3.26
C ASP A 35 -0.22 -4.95 -2.18
N ALA A 36 -1.51 -4.59 -2.17
CA ALA A 36 -2.08 -3.75 -1.12
C ALA A 36 -2.05 -4.44 0.25
N LEU A 37 -2.39 -5.73 0.33
CA LEU A 37 -2.30 -6.52 1.57
C LEU A 37 -0.86 -6.59 2.10
N HIS A 38 0.12 -6.82 1.23
CA HIS A 38 1.54 -6.77 1.62
C HIS A 38 1.93 -5.38 2.14
N ALA A 39 1.51 -4.30 1.46
CA ALA A 39 1.79 -2.95 1.91
C ALA A 39 1.16 -2.61 3.27
N VAL A 40 -0.03 -3.14 3.59
CA VAL A 40 -0.62 -3.01 4.94
C VAL A 40 0.18 -3.76 5.99
N SER A 41 0.66 -4.97 5.67
CA SER A 41 1.51 -5.73 6.57
C SER A 41 2.83 -5.01 6.87
N ASP A 42 3.46 -4.45 5.83
CA ASP A 42 4.67 -3.62 5.97
C ASP A 42 4.39 -2.35 6.79
N LEU A 43 3.23 -1.71 6.59
CA LEU A 43 2.81 -0.55 7.37
C LEU A 43 2.68 -0.89 8.86
N ARG A 44 2.04 -2.00 9.19
CA ARG A 44 1.91 -2.49 10.57
C ARG A 44 3.28 -2.75 11.20
N ALA A 45 4.14 -3.48 10.50
CA ALA A 45 5.49 -3.77 10.97
C ALA A 45 6.35 -2.51 11.16
N ALA A 46 6.12 -1.48 10.34
CA ALA A 46 6.76 -0.18 10.50
C ALA A 46 6.23 0.56 11.73
N LEU A 47 4.90 0.61 11.93
CA LEU A 47 4.29 1.26 13.09
C LEU A 47 4.77 0.66 14.42
N ASP A 48 4.93 -0.65 14.50
CA ASP A 48 5.46 -1.35 15.69
C ASP A 48 6.89 -0.90 16.07
N ARG A 49 7.63 -0.36 15.10
CA ARG A 49 9.01 0.14 15.29
C ARG A 49 9.08 1.64 15.56
N VAL A 50 7.98 2.38 15.34
CA VAL A 50 7.93 3.82 15.59
C VAL A 50 7.54 4.07 17.04
N THR A 51 8.30 4.92 17.72
CA THR A 51 7.91 5.40 19.04
C THR A 51 6.81 6.45 18.89
N LEU A 52 5.57 6.01 19.00
CA LEU A 52 4.37 6.86 19.10
C LEU A 52 3.94 6.97 20.57
N ASP A 53 3.27 8.06 20.93
CA ASP A 53 2.55 8.08 22.20
C ASP A 53 1.42 7.03 22.21
N GLN A 54 1.06 6.56 23.40
CA GLN A 54 0.14 5.42 23.54
C GLN A 54 -1.22 5.66 22.86
N ASN A 55 -1.74 6.89 22.90
CA ASN A 55 -3.04 7.20 22.30
C ASN A 55 -2.93 7.21 20.77
N THR A 56 -1.90 7.83 20.21
CA THR A 56 -1.64 7.82 18.77
C THR A 56 -1.38 6.41 18.24
N ALA A 57 -0.65 5.57 18.99
CA ALA A 57 -0.39 4.19 18.62
C ALA A 57 -1.69 3.36 18.53
N VAL A 58 -2.61 3.52 19.48
CA VAL A 58 -3.92 2.83 19.46
C VAL A 58 -4.73 3.26 18.24
N VAL A 59 -4.89 4.56 18.02
CA VAL A 59 -5.68 5.07 16.88
C VAL A 59 -5.04 4.71 15.54
N ALA A 60 -3.71 4.70 15.44
CA ALA A 60 -3.02 4.26 14.24
C ALA A 60 -3.29 2.78 13.93
N ASN A 61 -3.25 1.92 14.95
CA ASN A 61 -3.56 0.50 14.79
C ASN A 61 -5.04 0.27 14.39
N GLU A 62 -5.98 1.00 14.98
CA GLU A 62 -7.40 0.95 14.60
C GLU A 62 -7.60 1.28 13.12
N HIS A 63 -6.91 2.30 12.60
CA HIS A 63 -7.00 2.62 11.17
C HIS A 63 -6.36 1.56 10.28
N VAL A 64 -5.26 0.92 10.72
CA VAL A 64 -4.67 -0.21 9.97
C VAL A 64 -5.60 -1.42 9.97
N ASP A 65 -6.25 -1.74 11.10
CA ASP A 65 -7.26 -2.79 11.19
C ASP A 65 -8.45 -2.51 10.27
N GLU A 66 -8.91 -1.27 10.19
CA GLU A 66 -9.98 -0.84 9.28
C GLU A 66 -9.60 -1.08 7.81
N ILE A 67 -8.38 -0.66 7.43
CA ILE A 67 -7.85 -0.88 6.07
C ILE A 67 -7.74 -2.38 5.77
N GLU A 68 -7.16 -3.16 6.69
CA GLU A 68 -6.96 -4.60 6.52
C GLU A 68 -8.30 -5.34 6.39
N SER A 69 -9.27 -5.01 7.24
CA SER A 69 -10.61 -5.59 7.18
C SER A 69 -11.30 -5.30 5.85
N GLU A 70 -11.17 -4.09 5.33
CA GLU A 70 -11.79 -3.70 4.06
C GLU A 70 -11.09 -4.36 2.86
N LEU A 71 -9.77 -4.55 2.91
CA LEU A 71 -9.04 -5.29 1.87
C LEU A 71 -9.40 -6.78 1.81
N HIS A 72 -9.90 -7.35 2.90
CA HIS A 72 -10.42 -8.73 2.95
C HIS A 72 -11.94 -8.81 2.66
N SER A 73 -12.61 -7.69 2.37
CA SER A 73 -14.02 -7.68 2.00
C SER A 73 -14.25 -8.38 0.65
N GLU A 74 -15.24 -9.28 0.61
CA GLU A 74 -15.72 -9.96 -0.60
C GLU A 74 -17.06 -9.34 -1.06
N PRO A 75 -17.36 -9.26 -2.38
CA PRO A 75 -16.60 -9.83 -3.50
C PRO A 75 -15.47 -8.93 -4.05
N GLU A 76 -15.42 -7.65 -3.68
CA GLU A 76 -14.30 -6.75 -3.98
C GLU A 76 -14.17 -5.70 -2.86
N PRO A 77 -12.94 -5.32 -2.46
CA PRO A 77 -12.71 -4.25 -1.49
C PRO A 77 -13.29 -2.90 -1.89
N ASP A 78 -13.89 -2.18 -0.93
CA ASP A 78 -14.27 -0.78 -1.15
C ASP A 78 -13.04 0.15 -1.09
N ARG A 79 -12.49 0.46 -2.27
CA ARG A 79 -11.34 1.36 -2.41
C ARG A 79 -11.60 2.76 -1.84
N ALA A 80 -12.83 3.26 -1.84
CA ALA A 80 -13.12 4.58 -1.29
C ALA A 80 -13.04 4.58 0.25
N ARG A 81 -13.51 3.50 0.88
CA ARG A 81 -13.35 3.29 2.32
C ARG A 81 -11.89 3.14 2.73
N VAL A 82 -11.13 2.33 1.97
CA VAL A 82 -9.68 2.20 2.18
C VAL A 82 -8.98 3.55 2.05
N ALA A 83 -9.31 4.35 1.03
CA ALA A 83 -8.74 5.68 0.85
C ALA A 83 -9.01 6.61 2.04
N GLN A 84 -10.24 6.62 2.55
CA GLN A 84 -10.62 7.44 3.70
C GLN A 84 -9.90 7.02 4.99
N ALA A 85 -9.74 5.72 5.23
CA ALA A 85 -8.98 5.21 6.37
C ALA A 85 -7.48 5.52 6.24
N LEU A 86 -6.90 5.32 5.05
CA LEU A 86 -5.50 5.62 4.75
C LEU A 86 -5.18 7.11 4.89
N GLU A 87 -6.08 8.00 4.45
CA GLU A 87 -5.92 9.44 4.61
C GLU A 87 -5.92 9.84 6.09
N ARG A 88 -6.88 9.31 6.89
CA ARG A 88 -6.93 9.58 8.34
C ARG A 88 -5.66 9.11 9.05
N LEU A 89 -5.20 7.90 8.73
CA LEU A 89 -3.95 7.36 9.26
C LEU A 89 -2.75 8.25 8.88
N THR A 90 -2.65 8.64 7.61
CA THR A 90 -1.54 9.48 7.13
C THR A 90 -1.53 10.84 7.83
N ARG A 91 -2.69 11.48 8.00
CA ARG A 91 -2.81 12.74 8.75
C ARG A 91 -2.36 12.59 10.19
N LEU A 92 -2.78 11.51 10.86
CA LEU A 92 -2.38 11.21 12.24
C LEU A 92 -0.87 11.06 12.36
N LEU A 93 -0.25 10.26 11.47
CA LEU A 93 1.19 10.01 11.48
C LEU A 93 2.01 11.26 11.14
N THR A 94 1.55 12.09 10.20
CA THR A 94 2.19 13.37 9.87
C THR A 94 2.08 14.35 11.04
N ALA A 95 0.91 14.45 11.70
CA ALA A 95 0.72 15.31 12.87
C ALA A 95 1.57 14.88 14.07
N ALA A 96 1.79 13.58 14.24
CA ALA A 96 2.68 13.01 15.25
C ALA A 96 4.18 13.13 14.88
N GLY A 97 4.52 13.61 13.68
CA GLY A 97 5.89 13.66 13.18
C GLY A 97 6.49 12.29 12.83
N ALA A 98 5.68 11.22 12.88
CA ALA A 98 6.11 9.84 12.66
C ALA A 98 6.65 9.61 11.24
N VAL A 99 6.04 10.25 10.24
CA VAL A 99 6.50 10.16 8.84
C VAL A 99 7.90 10.77 8.69
N ALA A 100 8.18 11.88 9.39
CA ALA A 100 9.48 12.55 9.33
C ALA A 100 10.58 11.76 10.05
N THR A 101 10.25 11.02 11.12
CA THR A 101 11.22 10.26 11.92
C THR A 101 11.46 8.85 11.39
N ALA A 102 10.41 8.16 10.93
CA ALA A 102 10.49 6.79 10.42
C ALA A 102 10.88 6.74 8.93
N GLY A 103 10.72 7.84 8.20
CA GLY A 103 11.16 8.01 6.82
C GLY A 103 10.62 6.92 5.89
N ALA A 104 11.54 6.28 5.15
CA ALA A 104 11.20 5.28 4.14
C ALA A 104 10.38 4.10 4.66
N ALA A 105 10.48 3.75 5.95
CA ALA A 105 9.75 2.63 6.55
C ALA A 105 8.24 2.85 6.55
N LEU A 106 7.76 4.10 6.72
CA LEU A 106 6.34 4.44 6.60
C LEU A 106 5.99 4.95 5.20
N LEU A 107 6.88 5.71 4.55
CA LEU A 107 6.60 6.30 3.24
C LEU A 107 6.37 5.24 2.16
N GLY A 108 7.17 4.18 2.12
CA GLY A 108 7.05 3.09 1.15
C GLY A 108 5.64 2.45 1.13
N PRO A 109 5.18 1.87 2.25
CA PRO A 109 3.87 1.24 2.30
C PRO A 109 2.70 2.23 2.11
N LEU A 110 2.80 3.47 2.61
CA LEU A 110 1.76 4.49 2.38
C LEU A 110 1.65 4.87 0.90
N GLN A 111 2.78 4.99 0.20
CA GLN A 111 2.81 5.26 -1.25
C GLN A 111 2.31 4.07 -2.07
N ALA A 112 2.65 2.83 -1.67
CA ALA A 112 2.17 1.63 -2.33
C ALA A 112 0.64 1.51 -2.24
N LEU A 113 0.06 1.75 -1.06
CA LEU A 113 -1.39 1.77 -0.85
C LEU A 113 -2.05 2.91 -1.63
N ALA A 114 -1.47 4.11 -1.62
CA ALA A 114 -1.98 5.21 -2.42
C ALA A 114 -1.91 4.92 -3.94
N GLY A 115 -0.88 4.21 -4.40
CA GLY A 115 -0.75 3.75 -5.78
C GLY A 115 -1.83 2.75 -6.17
N TRP A 116 -2.14 1.78 -5.30
CA TRP A 116 -3.24 0.83 -5.48
C TRP A 116 -4.60 1.52 -5.58
N LEU A 117 -4.81 2.56 -4.77
CA LEU A 117 -6.02 3.40 -4.80
C LEU A 117 -6.15 4.23 -6.08
N GLY A 118 -5.08 4.37 -6.86
CA GLY A 118 -5.05 5.20 -8.06
C GLY A 118 -5.42 6.65 -7.74
N GLY A 119 -6.42 7.19 -8.45
CA GLY A 119 -6.88 8.57 -8.24
C GLY A 119 -7.39 8.87 -6.83
N LEU A 120 -7.88 7.87 -6.10
CA LEU A 120 -8.34 8.02 -4.71
C LEU A 120 -7.19 8.19 -3.71
N GLY A 121 -5.97 7.79 -4.09
CA GLY A 121 -4.77 7.96 -3.26
C GLY A 121 -4.12 9.35 -3.37
N ALA A 122 -4.59 10.22 -4.26
CA ALA A 122 -3.98 11.54 -4.46
C ALA A 122 -3.94 12.42 -3.19
N PRO A 123 -4.99 12.47 -2.34
CA PRO A 123 -4.94 13.21 -1.07
C PRO A 123 -3.88 12.65 -0.11
N VAL A 124 -3.69 11.33 -0.10
CA VAL A 124 -2.67 10.66 0.72
C VAL A 124 -1.27 11.08 0.25
N LEU A 125 -1.01 11.00 -1.06
CA LEU A 125 0.28 11.41 -1.63
C LEU A 125 0.59 12.89 -1.36
N ALA A 126 -0.43 13.77 -1.40
CA ALA A 126 -0.27 15.18 -1.11
C ALA A 126 0.13 15.46 0.35
N LEU A 127 -0.19 14.56 1.29
CA LEU A 127 0.21 14.66 2.70
C LEU A 127 1.63 14.14 2.97
N LEU A 128 2.21 13.41 2.03
CA LEU A 128 3.55 12.81 2.11
C LEU A 128 4.63 13.64 1.38
N ALA A 129 4.22 14.67 0.66
CA ALA A 129 5.08 15.59 -0.09
C ALA A 129 5.56 16.75 0.80
#